data_AF-A0A1F4KFH2-F1
#
_entry.id   AF-A0A1F4KFH2-F1
#
_cell.length_a   1.000
_cell.length_b   1.000
_cell.length_c   1.000
_cell.angle_alpha   90.00
_cell.angle_beta   90.00
_cell.angle_gamma   90.00
#
_symmetry.space_group_name_H-M   'P 1'
#
loop_
_entity.id
_entity.type
_entity.pdbx_description
1 polymer ?
#
loop_
_entity_poly.entity_id
_entity_poly.type
_entity_poly.pdbx_seq_one_letter_code
_entity_poly.pdbx_strand_id
1 'polypeptide(L)' 'MKQTSIRNPPVTSDDDAPKLTQADFDGAKLRVAGGDVNRAEWQLAVCAQIGDKSLRRVIREELSH' A
#
# COMPACT_ATOMS: atom_id res chain seq x y z
N MET A 1 -19.15 8.77 35.70
CA MET A 1 -18.47 8.02 34.61
C MET A 1 -19.25 8.32 33.35
N LYS A 2 -18.63 8.92 32.32
CA LYS A 2 -19.34 9.34 31.10
C LYS A 2 -19.18 8.25 30.04
N GLN A 3 -20.29 7.62 29.67
CA GLN A 3 -20.39 6.58 28.66
C GLN A 3 -20.12 7.18 27.27
N THR A 4 -18.99 6.82 26.66
CA THR A 4 -18.71 7.11 25.25
C THR A 4 -19.43 6.08 24.39
N SER A 5 -20.50 6.50 23.72
CA SER A 5 -21.19 5.70 22.72
C SER A 5 -20.22 5.35 21.59
N ILE A 6 -19.89 4.07 21.46
CA ILE A 6 -19.03 3.56 20.39
C ILE A 6 -19.88 3.54 19.12
N ARG A 7 -19.77 4.60 18.31
CA ARG A 7 -20.32 4.62 16.96
C ARG A 7 -19.46 3.69 16.11
N ASN A 8 -19.85 2.42 16.02
CA ASN A 8 -19.31 1.53 15.00
C ASN A 8 -19.62 2.17 13.63
N PRO A 9 -18.63 2.41 12.76
CA PRO A 9 -18.94 2.76 11.37
C PRO A 9 -19.82 1.64 10.79
N PRO A 10 -20.76 1.95 9.87
CA PRO A 10 -21.49 0.89 9.19
C PRO A 10 -20.46 -0.08 8.65
N VAL A 11 -20.59 -1.36 9.02
CA VAL A 11 -19.95 -2.47 8.31
C VAL A 11 -20.33 -2.24 6.86
N THR A 12 -19.40 -1.67 6.11
CA THR A 12 -19.54 -1.57 4.66
C THR A 12 -19.44 -3.02 4.26
N SER A 13 -20.57 -3.61 3.85
CA SER A 13 -20.61 -4.97 3.35
C SER A 13 -19.44 -5.15 2.40
N ASP A 14 -18.50 -6.00 2.79
CA ASP A 14 -17.45 -6.54 1.92
C ASP A 14 -18.06 -7.12 0.62
N ASP A 15 -19.36 -7.44 0.66
CA ASP A 15 -20.19 -8.01 -0.40
C ASP A 15 -20.60 -7.04 -1.53
N ASP A 16 -20.30 -5.74 -1.48
CA ASP A 16 -20.59 -4.81 -2.60
C ASP A 16 -19.34 -4.46 -3.41
N ALA A 17 -18.15 -4.84 -2.92
CA ALA A 17 -16.91 -4.67 -3.66
C ALA A 17 -16.69 -5.87 -4.59
N PRO A 18 -16.30 -5.66 -5.87
CA PRO A 18 -15.89 -6.75 -6.73
C PRO A 18 -14.73 -7.50 -6.06
N LYS A 19 -14.85 -8.83 -5.99
CA LYS A 19 -13.79 -9.69 -5.46
C LYS A 19 -12.53 -9.47 -6.31
N LEU A 20 -11.51 -8.86 -5.70
CA LEU A 20 -10.23 -8.65 -6.36
C LEU A 20 -9.64 -10.01 -6.74
N THR A 21 -9.40 -10.21 -8.03
CA THR A 21 -8.77 -11.43 -8.55
C THR A 21 -7.28 -11.23 -8.70
N GLN A 22 -6.51 -12.31 -8.82
CA GLN A 22 -5.07 -12.21 -9.10
C GLN A 22 -4.78 -11.46 -10.42
N ALA A 23 -5.69 -11.52 -11.40
CA ALA A 23 -5.56 -10.78 -12.65
C ALA A 23 -5.68 -9.25 -12.45
N ASP A 24 -6.49 -8.81 -11.48
CA ASP A 24 -6.58 -7.39 -11.11
C ASP A 24 -5.26 -6.86 -10.54
N PHE A 25 -4.53 -7.70 -9.79
CA PHE A 25 -3.21 -7.36 -9.27
C PHE A 25 -2.11 -7.45 -10.32
N ASP A 26 -2.21 -8.39 -11.27
CA ASP A 26 -1.26 -8.53 -12.38
C ASP A 26 -1.30 -7.30 -13.31
N GLY A 27 -2.50 -6.77 -13.58
CA GLY A 27 -2.70 -5.53 -14.33
C GLY A 27 -2.51 -4.24 -13.53
N ALA A 28 -2.24 -4.34 -12.22
CA ALA A 28 -2.15 -3.17 -11.37
C ALA A 28 -0.88 -2.36 -11.68
N LYS A 29 -1.05 -1.05 -11.86
CA LYS A 29 0.08 -0.12 -11.99
C LYS A 29 0.45 0.44 -10.63
N LEU A 30 1.75 0.40 -10.35
CA LEU A 30 2.30 1.07 -9.17
C LEU A 30 2.23 2.57 -9.39
N ARG A 31 1.78 3.30 -8.37
CA ARG A 31 1.62 4.75 -8.44
C ARG A 31 2.23 5.45 -7.25
N VAL A 32 2.89 6.57 -7.50
CA VAL A 32 3.44 7.47 -6.49
C VAL A 32 3.01 8.89 -6.86
N ALA A 33 2.42 9.61 -5.91
CA ALA A 33 1.90 10.98 -6.12
C ALA A 33 0.98 11.14 -7.34
N GLY A 34 0.23 10.09 -7.70
CA GLY A 34 -0.68 10.09 -8.85
C GLY A 34 -0.02 9.76 -10.20
N GLY A 35 1.29 9.59 -10.26
CA GLY A 35 2.01 9.13 -11.45
C GLY A 35 2.23 7.62 -11.44
N ASP A 36 2.11 6.98 -12.60
CA ASP A 36 2.50 5.59 -12.82
C ASP A 36 4.03 5.46 -12.75
N VAL A 37 4.54 4.52 -11.95
CA VAL A 37 5.98 4.33 -11.70
C VAL A 37 6.37 2.86 -11.82
N ASN A 38 7.67 2.60 -12.01
CA ASN A 38 8.19 1.23 -11.93
C ASN A 38 8.35 0.78 -10.45
N ARG A 39 8.52 -0.53 -10.23
CA ARG A 39 8.74 -1.17 -8.94
C ARG A 39 9.86 -0.53 -8.12
N ALA A 40 11.00 -0.25 -8.75
CA ALA A 40 12.16 0.37 -8.08
C ALA A 40 11.82 1.77 -7.51
N GLU A 41 11.14 2.59 -8.31
CA GLU A 41 10.71 3.93 -7.90
C GLU A 41 9.66 3.87 -6.79
N TRP A 42 8.69 2.95 -6.91
CA TRP A 42 7.70 2.71 -5.86
C TRP A 42 8.36 2.26 -4.55
N GLN A 43 9.32 1.33 -4.60
CA GLN A 43 10.06 0.86 -3.43
C GLN A 43 10.84 2.00 -2.77
N LEU A 44 11.50 2.86 -3.54
CA LEU A 44 12.20 4.04 -3.02
C LEU A 44 11.24 5.05 -2.37
N ALA A 45 10.08 5.31 -2.99
CA ALA A 45 9.08 6.21 -2.44
C ALA A 45 8.48 5.69 -1.13
N VAL A 46 8.14 4.39 -1.08
CA VAL A 46 7.67 3.72 0.14
C VAL A 46 8.75 3.74 1.22
N CYS A 47 10.01 3.51 0.86
CA CYS A 47 11.14 3.61 1.78
C CYS A 47 11.28 5.02 2.38
N ALA A 48 11.15 6.05 1.54
CA ALA A 48 11.18 7.43 1.99
C ALA A 48 10.00 7.77 2.91
N GLN A 49 8.81 7.20 2.65
CA GLN A 49 7.60 7.43 3.44
C GLN A 49 7.63 6.73 4.81
N ILE A 50 8.06 5.46 4.86
CA ILE A 50 8.09 4.68 6.09
C ILE A 50 9.29 5.10 6.97
N GLY A 51 10.35 5.64 6.37
CA GLY A 51 11.57 6.02 7.10
C GLY A 51 12.36 4.84 7.66
N ASP A 52 12.01 3.61 7.27
CA ASP A 52 12.63 2.39 7.78
C ASP A 52 13.99 2.13 7.13
N LYS A 53 15.02 2.08 7.96
CA LYS A 53 16.41 1.86 7.53
C LYS A 53 16.68 0.43 7.03
N SER A 54 15.89 -0.55 7.48
CA SER A 54 16.01 -1.95 7.11
C SER A 54 15.49 -2.17 5.69
N LEU A 55 14.32 -1.58 5.37
CA LEU A 55 13.77 -1.59 4.02
C LEU A 55 14.69 -0.88 3.02
N ARG A 56 15.34 0.22 3.44
CA ARG A 56 16.36 0.92 2.64
C ARG A 56 17.56 0.03 2.30
N ARG A 57 17.98 -0.83 3.22
CA ARG A 57 19.13 -1.73 3.00
C ARG A 57 18.80 -2.78 1.94
N VAL A 58 17.63 -3.41 2.05
CA VAL A 58 17.17 -4.44 1.10
C VAL A 58 17.02 -3.88 -0.31
N ILE A 59 16.41 -2.71 -0.46
CA ILE A 59 16.23 -2.07 -1.78
C ILE A 59 17.59 -1.71 -2.40
N ARG A 60 18.57 -1.28 -1.59
CA ARG A 60 19.92 -0.99 -2.08
C ARG A 60 20.62 -2.24 -2.63
N GLU A 61 20.48 -3.38 -1.96
CA GLU A 61 21.08 -4.64 -2.42
C GLU A 61 20.45 -5.13 -3.72
N GLU A 62 19.14 -4.95 -3.90
CA GLU A 62 18.43 -5.33 -5.13
C GLU A 62 18.81 -4.46 -6.33
N LEU A 63 19.03 -3.15 -6.12
CA LEU A 63 19.49 -2.24 -7.18
C LEU A 63 20.99 -2.37 -7.54
N SER A 64 21.74 -3.22 -6.83
CA SER A 64 23.17 -3.43 -7.04
C SER A 64 23.50 -4.73 -7.81
N HIS A 65 22.48 -5.48 -8.24
CA HIS A 65 22.60 -6.73 -8.99
C HIS A 65 22.16 -6.54 -10.46
#